data_AF-A0A3N0GMH1-F1
#
_entry.id   AF-A0A3N0GMH1-F1
#
_cell.length_a   1.000
_cell.length_b   1.000
_cell.length_c   1.000
_cell.angle_alpha   90.00
_cell.angle_beta   90.00
_cell.angle_gamma   90.00
#
_symmetry.space_group_name_H-M   'P 1'
#
loop_
_entity.id
_entity.type
_entity.pdbx_description
1 polymer ?
#
loop_
_entity_poly.entity_id
_entity_poly.type
_entity_poly.pdbx_seq_one_letter_code
_entity_poly.pdbx_strand_id
1 'polypeptide(L)'
;MRRGPALLAAACALAAPLLVACSGSDRPTAVRTSAPTPISRLDATQVRVAKAGFCDRVPASAVRRALDGTPQSHDAWANGDPIPAATGSGDVGHEIGCSWTGADGSTARAWVFARSVTTDFAGTLVAQAGKQQGCTAEAAKVFGSPALLQTCPQPGGLERLRRAGLFGDSWLTCELTAPASGPQASRRARLDDWCGAVVAALRVA
;
A
#
# COMPACT_ATOMS: atom_id res chain seq x y z
N MET A 1 -28.25 57.19 9.67
CA MET A 1 -28.01 57.58 8.26
C MET A 1 -27.46 56.33 7.57
N ARG A 2 -27.99 55.73 6.50
CA ARG A 2 -28.94 56.13 5.45
C ARG A 2 -29.76 54.90 5.02
N ARG A 3 -31.04 55.14 4.73
CA ARG A 3 -32.00 54.25 4.05
C ARG A 3 -31.83 54.41 2.53
N GLY A 4 -32.25 53.42 1.73
CA GLY A 4 -32.43 53.62 0.29
C GLY A 4 -32.70 52.33 -0.52
N PRO A 5 -33.97 52.06 -0.92
CA PRO A 5 -34.42 50.86 -1.64
C PRO A 5 -34.66 51.12 -3.15
N ALA A 6 -34.85 50.07 -3.97
CA ALA A 6 -35.75 50.10 -5.12
C ALA A 6 -35.99 48.69 -5.70
N LEU A 7 -37.26 48.27 -5.67
CA LEU A 7 -37.84 47.16 -6.41
C LEU A 7 -37.85 47.46 -7.92
N LEU A 8 -37.77 46.42 -8.75
CA LEU A 8 -38.50 46.37 -10.02
C LEU A 8 -38.88 44.91 -10.32
N ALA A 9 -40.17 44.66 -10.21
CA ALA A 9 -40.83 43.44 -10.63
C ALA A 9 -41.07 43.47 -12.14
N ALA A 10 -40.95 42.33 -12.81
CA ALA A 10 -41.62 42.07 -14.08
C ALA A 10 -41.99 40.58 -14.16
N ALA A 11 -43.27 40.35 -14.43
CA ALA A 11 -43.95 39.07 -14.36
C ALA A 11 -44.15 38.42 -15.74
N CYS A 12 -44.48 37.13 -15.68
CA CYS A 12 -45.22 36.32 -16.65
C CYS A 12 -44.55 35.91 -17.98
N ALA A 13 -44.31 34.59 -18.11
CA ALA A 13 -44.92 33.79 -19.18
C ALA A 13 -44.94 32.30 -18.79
N LEU A 14 -46.15 31.77 -18.60
CA LEU A 14 -46.44 30.34 -18.55
C LEU A 14 -46.23 29.72 -19.94
N ALA A 15 -45.36 28.72 -20.04
CA ALA A 15 -45.36 27.76 -21.12
C ALA A 15 -45.02 26.39 -20.54
N ALA A 16 -46.04 25.54 -20.42
CA ALA A 16 -45.89 24.13 -20.08
C ALA A 16 -45.74 23.30 -21.36
N PRO A 17 -44.69 22.47 -21.46
CA PRO A 17 -44.73 21.28 -22.30
C PRO A 17 -44.60 20.01 -21.45
N LEU A 18 -45.67 19.23 -21.52
CA LEU A 18 -45.74 17.78 -21.64
C LEU A 18 -44.44 16.97 -21.43
N LEU A 19 -44.44 16.17 -20.35
CA LEU A 19 -44.11 14.74 -20.31
C LEU A 19 -43.03 14.22 -21.28
N VAL A 20 -41.80 14.08 -20.79
CA VAL A 20 -41.05 12.80 -20.87
C VAL A 20 -40.24 12.66 -19.57
N ALA A 21 -40.79 11.92 -18.61
CA ALA A 21 -40.02 11.40 -17.49
C ALA A 21 -39.11 10.28 -18.02
N CYS A 22 -37.92 10.65 -18.51
CA CYS A 22 -36.85 9.69 -18.65
C CYS A 22 -36.42 9.28 -17.24
N SER A 23 -36.94 8.14 -16.77
CA SER A 23 -36.35 7.38 -15.67
C SER A 23 -34.97 6.88 -16.10
N GLY A 24 -34.02 7.81 -16.23
CA GLY A 24 -32.61 7.53 -16.34
C GLY A 24 -32.19 6.86 -15.04
N SER A 25 -32.21 5.53 -15.05
CA SER A 25 -31.65 4.75 -13.99
C SER A 25 -30.14 4.96 -14.04
N ASP A 26 -29.66 6.02 -13.39
CA ASP A 26 -28.28 6.17 -12.94
C ASP A 26 -28.05 5.08 -11.89
N ARG A 27 -28.02 3.82 -12.34
CA ARG A 27 -27.39 2.75 -11.60
C ARG A 27 -25.94 3.19 -11.50
N PRO A 28 -25.39 3.39 -10.29
CA PRO A 28 -23.97 3.57 -10.15
C PRO A 28 -23.32 2.42 -10.89
N THR A 29 -22.54 2.72 -11.94
CA THR A 29 -21.70 1.71 -12.57
C THR A 29 -20.86 1.15 -11.45
N ALA A 30 -21.21 -0.04 -10.97
CA ALA A 30 -20.46 -0.70 -9.92
C ALA A 30 -19.04 -0.80 -10.45
N VAL A 31 -18.15 0.03 -9.92
CA VAL A 31 -16.73 -0.04 -10.22
C VAL A 31 -16.36 -1.46 -9.88
N ARG A 32 -16.05 -2.27 -10.90
CA ARG A 32 -15.57 -3.63 -10.68
C ARG A 32 -14.24 -3.49 -9.99
N THR A 33 -14.26 -3.48 -8.67
CA THR A 33 -13.07 -3.66 -7.86
C THR A 33 -12.64 -5.09 -8.09
N SER A 34 -11.84 -5.32 -9.12
CA SER A 34 -11.17 -6.60 -9.31
C SER A 34 -10.41 -6.90 -8.03
N ALA A 35 -10.75 -8.01 -7.38
CA ALA A 35 -10.03 -8.45 -6.20
C ALA A 35 -8.53 -8.55 -6.54
N PRO A 36 -7.62 -8.16 -5.63
CA PRO A 36 -6.18 -8.27 -5.87
C PRO A 36 -5.81 -9.70 -6.27
N THR A 37 -4.96 -9.85 -7.28
CA THR A 37 -4.40 -11.16 -7.66
C THR A 37 -3.60 -11.71 -6.47
N PRO A 38 -3.90 -12.93 -5.98
CA PRO A 38 -3.10 -13.55 -4.93
C PRO A 38 -1.63 -13.63 -5.33
N ILE A 39 -0.73 -13.45 -4.37
CA ILE A 39 0.72 -13.44 -4.63
C ILE A 39 1.23 -14.74 -5.28
N SER A 40 0.58 -15.87 -4.98
CA SER A 40 0.88 -17.18 -5.55
C SER A 40 0.53 -17.31 -7.04
N ARG A 41 -0.30 -16.39 -7.55
CA ARG A 41 -0.68 -16.30 -8.98
C ARG A 41 0.00 -15.13 -9.69
N LEU A 42 0.90 -14.41 -9.00
CA LEU A 42 1.63 -13.29 -9.57
C LEU A 42 2.78 -13.81 -10.43
N ASP A 43 2.68 -13.63 -11.75
CA ASP A 43 3.84 -13.81 -12.63
C ASP A 43 4.77 -12.60 -12.51
N ALA A 44 5.74 -12.70 -11.61
CA ALA A 44 6.68 -11.62 -11.35
C ALA A 44 7.59 -11.28 -12.54
N THR A 45 7.68 -12.15 -13.56
CA THR A 45 8.45 -11.87 -14.78
C THR A 45 7.73 -10.87 -15.70
N GLN A 46 6.39 -10.88 -15.65
CA GLN A 46 5.50 -10.01 -16.44
C GLN A 46 5.09 -8.74 -15.69
N VAL A 47 5.37 -8.66 -14.39
CA VAL A 47 5.05 -7.48 -13.59
C VAL A 47 6.22 -6.50 -13.63
N ARG A 48 5.90 -5.24 -13.89
CA ARG A 48 6.78 -4.09 -13.70
C ARG A 48 6.15 -3.20 -12.62
N VAL A 49 6.96 -2.75 -11.68
CA VAL A 49 6.54 -1.86 -10.60
C VAL A 49 7.24 -0.51 -10.76
N ALA A 50 6.48 0.58 -10.64
CA ALA A 50 7.00 1.93 -10.74
C ALA A 50 7.96 2.26 -9.59
N LYS A 51 8.93 3.14 -9.85
CA LYS A 51 9.75 3.79 -8.81
C LYS A 51 9.17 5.19 -8.54
N ALA A 52 7.94 5.23 -8.04
CA ALA A 52 7.17 6.46 -7.88
C ALA A 52 6.24 6.38 -6.66
N GLY A 53 5.71 7.53 -6.23
CA GLY A 53 4.71 7.59 -5.16
C GLY A 53 3.51 6.69 -5.44
N PHE A 54 3.11 5.88 -4.46
CA PHE A 54 2.04 4.89 -4.63
C PHE A 54 1.07 4.81 -3.44
N CYS A 55 1.35 5.52 -2.35
CA CYS A 55 0.62 5.39 -1.09
C CYS A 55 -0.87 5.71 -1.24
N ASP A 56 -1.21 6.76 -2.00
CA ASP A 56 -2.60 7.13 -2.30
C ASP A 56 -3.35 6.11 -3.19
N ARG A 57 -2.60 5.22 -3.85
CA ARG A 57 -3.16 4.14 -4.68
C ARG A 57 -3.38 2.85 -3.91
N VAL A 58 -2.87 2.74 -2.68
CA VAL A 58 -3.10 1.58 -1.82
C VAL A 58 -4.55 1.63 -1.30
N PRO A 59 -5.39 0.62 -1.57
CA PRO A 59 -6.77 0.65 -1.10
C PRO A 59 -6.84 0.69 0.44
N ALA A 60 -7.63 1.61 1.00
CA ALA A 60 -7.83 1.69 2.45
C ALA A 60 -8.34 0.37 3.06
N SER A 61 -9.07 -0.45 2.30
CA SER A 61 -9.48 -1.78 2.74
C SER A 61 -8.31 -2.77 2.88
N ALA A 62 -7.27 -2.65 2.06
CA ALA A 62 -6.05 -3.45 2.17
C ALA A 62 -5.25 -3.07 3.41
N VAL A 63 -5.11 -1.77 3.69
CA VAL A 63 -4.48 -1.27 4.93
C VAL A 63 -5.22 -1.80 6.16
N ARG A 64 -6.56 -1.69 6.19
CA ARG A 64 -7.35 -2.20 7.33
C ARG A 64 -7.20 -3.70 7.54
N ARG A 65 -7.15 -4.49 6.47
CA ARG A 65 -6.91 -5.95 6.58
C ARG A 65 -5.49 -6.27 7.04
N ALA A 66 -4.50 -5.51 6.59
CA ALA A 66 -3.11 -5.68 7.01
C ALA A 66 -2.93 -5.40 8.51
N LEU A 67 -3.57 -4.33 9.00
CA LEU A 67 -3.53 -3.93 10.41
C LEU A 67 -4.54 -4.67 11.31
N ASP A 68 -5.44 -5.46 10.73
CA ASP A 68 -6.57 -6.08 11.44
C ASP A 68 -7.41 -5.05 12.22
N GLY A 69 -7.57 -3.85 11.65
CA GLY A 69 -8.10 -2.70 12.36
C GLY A 69 -8.08 -1.42 11.54
N THR A 70 -8.47 -0.31 12.17
CA THR A 70 -8.43 1.01 11.53
C THR A 70 -7.07 1.66 11.78
N PRO A 71 -6.36 2.14 10.73
CA PRO A 71 -5.11 2.87 10.91
C PRO A 71 -5.35 4.12 11.76
N GLN A 72 -4.46 4.36 12.72
CA GLN A 72 -4.43 5.56 13.56
C GLN A 72 -3.56 6.65 12.95
N SER A 73 -2.49 6.26 12.25
CA SER A 73 -1.60 7.17 11.55
C SER A 73 -1.14 6.59 10.21
N HIS A 74 -0.63 7.49 9.36
CA HIS A 74 0.00 7.19 8.10
C HIS A 74 1.13 8.18 7.85
N ASP A 75 2.26 7.67 7.35
CA ASP A 75 3.39 8.46 6.90
C ASP A 75 3.78 8.00 5.49
N ALA A 76 4.27 8.93 4.68
CA ALA A 76 4.83 8.65 3.36
C ALA A 76 6.14 9.43 3.19
N TRP A 77 7.05 8.88 2.39
CA TRP A 77 8.34 9.49 2.10
C TRP A 77 8.71 9.28 0.63
N ALA A 78 9.37 10.28 0.06
CA ALA A 78 9.96 10.23 -1.26
C ALA A 78 11.46 9.95 -1.18
N ASN A 79 12.08 9.80 -2.36
CA ASN A 79 13.52 9.62 -2.46
C ASN A 79 14.26 10.86 -1.94
N GLY A 80 15.13 10.67 -0.95
CA GLY A 80 15.87 11.76 -0.30
C GLY A 80 15.17 12.32 0.95
N ASP A 81 13.97 11.86 1.26
CA ASP A 81 13.29 12.22 2.50
C ASP A 81 13.81 11.36 3.67
N PRO A 82 13.75 11.86 4.92
CA PRO A 82 13.95 11.05 6.11
C PRO A 82 12.92 9.92 6.19
N ILE A 83 13.36 8.70 6.46
CA ILE A 83 12.46 7.57 6.69
C ILE A 83 11.83 7.74 8.09
N PRO A 84 10.49 7.66 8.24
CA PRO A 84 9.87 7.72 9.55
C PRO A 84 10.43 6.64 10.50
N ALA A 85 10.87 7.08 11.68
CA ALA A 85 11.31 6.22 12.77
C ALA A 85 10.36 6.34 13.97
N ALA A 86 10.34 5.32 14.83
CA ALA A 86 9.47 5.30 16.00
C ALA A 86 9.66 6.50 16.96
N THR A 87 10.81 7.18 16.91
CA THR A 87 11.15 8.32 17.78
C THR A 87 11.70 9.53 17.02
N GLY A 88 11.12 9.87 15.86
CA GLY A 88 11.47 11.08 15.09
C GLY A 88 11.80 10.79 13.63
N SER A 89 12.58 11.67 12.99
CA SER A 89 13.08 11.46 11.63
C SER A 89 14.23 10.46 11.65
N GLY A 90 14.09 9.35 10.94
CA GLY A 90 15.17 8.39 10.70
C GLY A 90 16.15 8.84 9.63
N ASP A 91 16.99 7.92 9.18
CA ASP A 91 17.99 8.18 8.14
C ASP A 91 17.34 8.60 6.82
N VAL A 92 18.06 9.38 6.02
CA VAL A 92 17.64 9.74 4.66
C VAL A 92 17.58 8.49 3.80
N GLY A 93 16.37 8.18 3.31
CA GLY A 93 16.12 7.01 2.49
C GLY A 93 16.37 7.28 1.02
N HIS A 94 16.97 6.31 0.32
CA HIS A 94 17.00 6.27 -1.14
C HIS A 94 15.86 5.39 -1.70
N GLU A 95 14.69 5.54 -1.08
CA GLU A 95 13.50 4.73 -1.30
C GLU A 95 12.25 5.61 -1.25
N ILE A 96 11.18 5.11 -1.85
CA ILE A 96 9.86 5.75 -1.87
C ILE A 96 8.91 4.79 -1.18
N GLY A 97 8.19 5.24 -0.16
CA GLY A 97 7.38 4.33 0.64
C GLY A 97 6.36 4.99 1.54
N CYS A 98 5.65 4.12 2.26
CA CYS A 98 4.66 4.49 3.25
C CYS A 98 4.60 3.50 4.41
N SER A 99 4.08 3.99 5.53
CA SER A 99 3.76 3.22 6.72
C SER A 99 2.40 3.60 7.27
N TRP A 100 1.67 2.62 7.76
CA TRP A 100 0.45 2.80 8.54
C TRP A 100 0.59 2.10 9.88
N THR A 101 0.01 2.68 10.91
CA THR A 101 0.08 2.15 12.29
C THR A 101 -1.32 1.92 12.84
N GLY A 102 -1.56 0.75 13.42
CA GLY A 102 -2.80 0.39 14.12
C GLY A 102 -2.79 0.81 15.59
N ALA A 103 -3.95 0.72 16.25
CA ALA A 103 -4.10 1.13 17.65
C ALA A 103 -3.32 0.23 18.64
N ASP A 104 -3.02 -1.00 18.25
CA ASP A 104 -2.25 -1.98 19.01
C ASP A 104 -0.73 -1.90 18.73
N GLY A 105 -0.29 -0.91 17.95
CA GLY A 105 1.10 -0.77 17.51
C GLY A 105 1.48 -1.68 16.35
N SER A 106 0.52 -2.43 15.77
CA SER A 106 0.75 -3.12 14.50
C SER A 106 1.11 -2.12 13.41
N THR A 107 1.95 -2.54 12.46
CA THR A 107 2.35 -1.69 11.33
C THR A 107 2.24 -2.43 10.02
N ALA A 108 1.85 -1.72 8.98
CA ALA A 108 1.93 -2.16 7.60
C ALA A 108 2.82 -1.16 6.85
N ARG A 109 3.87 -1.64 6.19
CA ARG A 109 4.82 -0.78 5.48
C ARG A 109 5.10 -1.32 4.09
N ALA A 110 5.41 -0.43 3.16
CA ALA A 110 5.91 -0.80 1.86
C ALA A 110 6.80 0.28 1.29
N TRP A 111 7.81 -0.14 0.53
CA TRP A 111 8.70 0.79 -0.14
C TRP A 111 9.39 0.15 -1.33
N VAL A 112 9.76 0.98 -2.31
CA VAL A 112 10.52 0.62 -3.49
C VAL A 112 11.82 1.41 -3.52
N PHE A 113 12.92 0.77 -3.90
CA PHE A 113 14.17 1.49 -4.11
C PHE A 113 14.01 2.50 -5.25
N ALA A 114 14.48 3.73 -5.03
CA ALA A 114 14.40 4.79 -6.04
C ALA A 114 15.36 4.52 -7.23
N ARG A 115 16.45 3.79 -6.98
CA ARG A 115 17.43 3.37 -7.99
C ARG A 115 17.07 2.02 -8.58
N SER A 116 17.53 1.79 -9.82
CA SER A 116 17.53 0.45 -10.41
C SER A 116 18.43 -0.50 -9.61
N VAL A 117 17.98 -1.75 -9.51
CA VAL A 117 18.63 -2.85 -8.80
C VAL A 117 18.92 -3.97 -9.78
N THR A 118 20.16 -4.42 -9.82
CA THR A 118 20.56 -5.59 -10.60
C THR A 118 20.22 -6.88 -9.85
N THR A 119 20.14 -8.00 -10.59
CA THR A 119 19.93 -9.33 -10.02
C THR A 119 21.01 -9.69 -8.98
N ASP A 120 22.27 -9.37 -9.24
CA ASP A 120 23.39 -9.66 -8.33
C ASP A 120 23.29 -8.87 -7.02
N PHE A 121 22.94 -7.58 -7.13
CA PHE A 121 22.72 -6.76 -5.94
C PHE A 121 21.50 -7.24 -5.15
N ALA A 122 20.41 -7.59 -5.83
CA ALA A 122 19.24 -8.21 -5.21
C ALA A 122 19.59 -9.53 -4.50
N GLY A 123 20.45 -10.36 -5.09
CA GLY A 123 20.98 -11.56 -4.44
C GLY A 123 21.76 -11.26 -3.17
N THR A 124 22.53 -10.16 -3.15
CA THR A 124 23.22 -9.68 -1.95
C THR A 124 22.23 -9.27 -0.85
N LEU A 125 21.14 -8.58 -1.21
CA LEU A 125 20.09 -8.21 -0.24
C LEU A 125 19.43 -9.46 0.38
N VAL A 126 19.13 -10.48 -0.43
CA VAL A 126 18.61 -11.77 0.07
C VAL A 126 19.60 -12.44 1.01
N ALA A 127 20.88 -12.53 0.62
CA ALA A 127 21.91 -13.15 1.44
C ALA A 127 22.14 -12.40 2.77
N GLN A 128 22.10 -11.07 2.75
CA GLN A 128 22.22 -10.25 3.97
C GLN A 128 21.03 -10.45 4.91
N ALA A 129 19.81 -10.53 4.38
CA ALA A 129 18.62 -10.81 5.19
C ALA A 129 18.72 -12.15 5.94
N GLY A 130 19.34 -13.17 5.32
CA GLY A 130 19.60 -14.47 5.94
C GLY A 130 20.67 -14.47 7.03
N LYS A 131 21.48 -13.41 7.14
CA LYS A 131 22.52 -13.25 8.15
C LYS A 131 22.09 -12.40 9.35
N GLN A 132 20.88 -11.86 9.32
CA GLN A 132 20.38 -11.00 10.38
C GLN A 132 20.10 -11.81 11.65
N GLN A 133 20.78 -11.45 12.75
CA GLN A 133 20.64 -12.15 14.04
C GLN A 133 19.20 -12.10 14.56
N GLY A 134 18.74 -13.23 15.11
CA GLY A 134 17.39 -13.37 15.66
C GLY A 134 16.28 -13.50 14.62
N CYS A 135 16.58 -13.30 13.33
CA CYS A 135 15.62 -13.45 12.25
C CYS A 135 15.75 -14.81 11.57
N THR A 136 14.63 -15.31 11.06
CA THR A 136 14.60 -16.40 10.10
C THR A 136 14.33 -15.83 8.72
N ALA A 137 15.05 -16.28 7.70
CA ALA A 137 14.80 -15.88 6.32
C ALA A 137 14.81 -17.11 5.41
N GLU A 138 13.90 -17.13 4.44
CA GLU A 138 13.83 -18.13 3.40
C GLU A 138 13.80 -17.46 2.03
N ALA A 139 14.47 -18.05 1.06
CA ALA A 139 14.34 -17.64 -0.33
C ALA A 139 12.90 -17.90 -0.78
N ALA A 140 12.25 -16.89 -1.33
CA ALA A 140 10.89 -17.00 -1.84
C ALA A 140 10.94 -17.24 -3.35
N LYS A 141 10.07 -18.14 -3.82
CA LYS A 141 9.83 -18.35 -5.26
C LYS A 141 8.73 -17.44 -5.81
N VAL A 142 8.06 -16.71 -4.92
CA VAL A 142 6.97 -15.80 -5.22
C VAL A 142 7.39 -14.40 -4.80
N PHE A 143 6.90 -13.38 -5.52
CA PHE A 143 7.19 -11.95 -5.29
C PHE A 143 8.53 -11.44 -5.83
N GLY A 144 8.79 -11.64 -7.12
CA GLY A 144 10.02 -11.20 -7.77
C GLY A 144 11.04 -12.33 -7.91
N SER A 145 12.17 -12.01 -8.54
CA SER A 145 13.29 -12.93 -8.70
C SER A 145 14.61 -12.15 -8.77
N PRO A 146 15.48 -12.22 -7.74
CA PRO A 146 15.35 -13.01 -6.52
C PRO A 146 14.34 -12.41 -5.53
N ALA A 147 13.89 -13.21 -4.56
CA ALA A 147 12.94 -12.79 -3.53
C ALA A 147 13.18 -13.52 -2.19
N LEU A 148 12.65 -12.97 -1.10
CA LEU A 148 12.74 -13.52 0.25
C LEU A 148 11.46 -13.33 1.07
N LEU A 149 11.27 -14.21 2.05
CA LEU A 149 10.41 -13.99 3.21
C LEU A 149 11.30 -14.02 4.47
N GLN A 150 11.20 -12.99 5.31
CA GLN A 150 11.91 -12.89 6.58
C GLN A 150 10.91 -12.73 7.72
N THR A 151 11.18 -13.38 8.85
CA THR A 151 10.42 -13.23 10.09
C THR A 151 11.38 -12.91 11.23
N CYS A 152 11.09 -11.85 11.97
CA CYS A 152 11.92 -11.39 13.07
C CYS A 152 11.04 -11.12 14.30
N PRO A 153 11.38 -11.67 15.48
CA PRO A 153 10.74 -11.26 16.71
C PRO A 153 11.02 -9.78 16.97
N GLN A 154 10.08 -9.11 17.62
CA GLN A 154 10.17 -7.71 18.01
C GLN A 154 9.84 -7.60 19.52
N PRO A 155 10.29 -6.51 20.18
CA PRO A 155 9.88 -6.22 21.55
C PRO A 155 8.35 -6.18 21.70
N GLY A 156 7.85 -6.43 22.91
CA GLY A 156 6.41 -6.36 23.20
C GLY A 156 5.59 -7.55 22.67
N GLY A 157 6.23 -8.67 22.35
CA GLY A 157 5.54 -9.86 21.83
C GLY A 157 5.02 -9.68 20.40
N LEU A 158 5.61 -8.74 19.66
CA LEU A 158 5.32 -8.51 18.25
C LEU A 158 6.24 -9.36 17.37
N GLU A 159 5.81 -9.60 16.15
CA GLU A 159 6.58 -10.27 15.11
C GLU A 159 6.50 -9.46 13.82
N ARG A 160 7.66 -9.20 13.22
CA ARG A 160 7.81 -8.53 11.94
C ARG A 160 7.98 -9.57 10.84
N LEU A 161 7.08 -9.58 9.87
CA LEU A 161 7.18 -10.38 8.67
C LEU A 161 7.46 -9.44 7.49
N ARG A 162 8.52 -9.73 6.73
CA ARG A 162 8.96 -8.93 5.59
C ARG A 162 9.06 -9.79 4.35
N ARG A 163 8.42 -9.36 3.27
CA ARG A 163 8.59 -9.94 1.93
C ARG A 163 9.26 -8.90 1.03
N ALA A 164 10.28 -9.32 0.30
CA ALA A 164 10.98 -8.43 -0.62
C ALA A 164 11.40 -9.19 -1.87
N GLY A 165 11.44 -8.51 -3.01
CA GLY A 165 11.96 -9.10 -4.23
C GLY A 165 12.07 -8.16 -5.41
N LEU A 166 12.75 -8.66 -6.44
CA LEU A 166 13.08 -7.91 -7.65
C LEU A 166 12.03 -8.10 -8.74
N PHE A 167 11.44 -7.00 -9.19
CA PHE A 167 10.49 -6.94 -10.31
C PHE A 167 11.09 -6.15 -11.47
N GLY A 168 11.60 -6.83 -12.49
CA GLY A 168 12.43 -6.20 -13.51
C GLY A 168 13.71 -5.66 -12.88
N ASP A 169 13.83 -4.34 -12.73
CA ASP A 169 14.95 -3.66 -12.08
C ASP A 169 14.53 -2.89 -10.80
N SER A 170 13.33 -3.14 -10.28
CA SER A 170 12.78 -2.49 -9.09
C SER A 170 12.77 -3.47 -7.91
N TRP A 171 13.48 -3.13 -6.84
CA TRP A 171 13.40 -3.88 -5.58
C TRP A 171 12.25 -3.34 -4.73
N LEU A 172 11.23 -4.17 -4.52
CA LEU A 172 10.05 -3.85 -3.72
C LEU A 172 10.09 -4.62 -2.41
N THR A 173 9.81 -3.91 -1.31
CA THR A 173 9.67 -4.51 0.02
C THR A 173 8.29 -4.18 0.59
N CYS A 174 7.69 -5.16 1.26
CA CYS A 174 6.46 -5.05 2.00
C CYS A 174 6.64 -5.72 3.36
N GLU A 175 6.11 -5.10 4.41
CA GLU A 175 6.32 -5.54 5.77
C GLU A 175 5.04 -5.39 6.59
N LEU A 176 4.86 -6.32 7.52
CA LEU A 176 3.80 -6.32 8.50
C LEU A 176 4.38 -6.65 9.87
N THR A 177 4.15 -5.79 10.86
CA THR A 177 4.39 -6.08 12.27
C THR A 177 3.06 -6.29 12.96
N ALA A 178 2.89 -7.40 13.66
CA ALA A 178 1.67 -7.73 14.38
C ALA A 178 1.96 -8.59 15.62
N PRO A 179 1.00 -8.75 16.55
CA PRO A 179 1.15 -9.66 17.68
C PRO A 179 1.57 -11.07 17.25
N ALA A 180 2.57 -11.62 17.95
CA ALA A 180 3.05 -12.98 17.74
C ALA A 180 2.07 -14.03 18.27
N SER A 181 1.06 -13.62 19.04
CA SER A 181 -0.07 -14.47 19.45
C SER A 181 -0.89 -14.88 18.22
N GLY A 182 -1.24 -16.17 18.14
CA GLY A 182 -2.01 -16.74 17.04
C GLY A 182 -1.16 -17.44 15.95
N PRO A 183 -1.83 -18.03 14.94
CA PRO A 183 -1.17 -18.87 13.95
C PRO A 183 -0.27 -18.07 13.00
N GLN A 184 0.97 -18.53 12.81
CA GLN A 184 1.90 -17.93 11.85
C GLN A 184 1.34 -17.93 10.42
N ALA A 185 0.57 -18.96 10.04
CA ALA A 185 -0.08 -19.04 8.73
C ALA A 185 -1.02 -17.86 8.47
N SER A 186 -1.81 -17.45 9.47
CA SER A 186 -2.71 -16.30 9.34
C SER A 186 -1.94 -14.99 9.16
N ARG A 187 -0.81 -14.81 9.87
CA ARG A 187 0.05 -13.64 9.69
C ARG A 187 0.70 -13.60 8.31
N ARG A 188 1.19 -14.74 7.82
CA ARG A 188 1.75 -14.86 6.46
C ARG A 188 0.70 -14.57 5.38
N ALA A 189 -0.53 -15.07 5.53
CA ALA A 189 -1.62 -14.76 4.61
C ALA A 189 -1.94 -13.26 4.56
N ARG A 190 -2.01 -12.59 5.73
CA ARG A 190 -2.19 -11.12 5.79
C ARG A 190 -1.04 -10.37 5.13
N LEU A 191 0.21 -10.80 5.32
CA LEU A 191 1.35 -10.23 4.62
C LEU A 191 1.22 -10.41 3.11
N ASP A 192 0.82 -11.58 2.64
CA ASP A 192 0.68 -11.86 1.21
C ASP A 192 -0.41 -11.00 0.55
N ASP A 193 -1.54 -10.82 1.23
CA ASP A 193 -2.61 -9.91 0.79
C ASP A 193 -2.14 -8.45 0.75
N TRP A 194 -1.38 -8.03 1.77
CA TRP A 194 -0.76 -6.71 1.83
C TRP A 194 0.19 -6.48 0.64
N CYS A 195 1.12 -7.41 0.43
CA CYS A 195 2.09 -7.39 -0.65
C CYS A 195 1.42 -7.35 -2.03
N GLY A 196 0.36 -8.14 -2.23
CA GLY A 196 -0.42 -8.16 -3.46
C GLY A 196 -1.10 -6.82 -3.76
N ALA A 197 -1.67 -6.18 -2.73
CA ALA A 197 -2.29 -4.85 -2.86
C ALA A 197 -1.25 -3.76 -3.21
N VAL A 198 -0.07 -3.82 -2.62
CA VAL A 198 1.04 -2.89 -2.91
C VAL A 198 1.52 -3.06 -4.34
N VAL A 199 1.74 -4.30 -4.80
CA VAL A 199 2.11 -4.57 -6.19
C VAL A 199 1.05 -4.02 -7.14
N ALA A 200 -0.24 -4.22 -6.85
CA ALA A 200 -1.31 -3.67 -7.67
C ALA A 200 -1.28 -2.14 -7.72
N ALA A 201 -0.99 -1.46 -6.60
CA ALA A 201 -0.86 0.00 -6.54
C ALA A 201 0.34 0.53 -7.33
N LEU A 202 1.42 -0.26 -7.43
CA LEU A 202 2.67 0.10 -8.11
C LEU A 202 2.75 -0.35 -9.58
N ARG A 203 1.88 -1.25 -10.00
CA ARG A 203 1.97 -1.88 -11.33
C ARG A 203 1.88 -0.83 -12.44
N VAL A 204 2.77 -0.95 -13.41
CA VAL A 204 2.71 -0.22 -14.68
C VAL A 204 2.45 -1.21 -15.82
N ALA A 205 1.78 -0.71 -16.86
CA ALA A 205 1.47 -1.47 -18.07
C ALA A 205 2.71 -1.64 -18.95
#